data_AF-A0A2V6Q5E8-F1
#
_entry.id   AF-A0A2V6Q5E8-F1
#
_cell.length_a   1.000
_cell.length_b   1.000
_cell.length_c   1.000
_cell.angle_alpha   90.00
_cell.angle_beta   90.00
_cell.angle_gamma   90.00
#
_symmetry.space_group_name_H-M   'P 1'
#
loop_
_entity.id
_entity.type
_entity.pdbx_description
1 polymer ?
#
loop_
_entity_poly.entity_id
_entity_poly.type
_entity_poly.pdbx_seq_one_letter_code
_entity_poly.pdbx_strand_id
1 'polypeptide(L)'
;MELREPVSELDARFCSEGAKPTRWAEARTTGCNALGEGLDVVIDGETVQVRDEARLRRIAAAYESKYGRDWRFGVGGGAFVHEGARKGAVALVYEVTPTKAFGFRKGGEFSQTRWRFQPR
;
A
#
# COMPACT_ATOMS: atom_id res chain seq x y z
N MET A 1 -16.46 5.52 -10.99
CA MET A 1 -16.14 6.24 -9.74
C MET A 1 -14.72 6.77 -9.89
N GLU A 2 -14.57 8.08 -10.10
CA GLU A 2 -13.24 8.70 -10.27
C GLU A 2 -12.52 8.79 -8.92
N LEU A 3 -11.29 8.29 -8.89
CA LEU A 3 -10.36 8.50 -7.78
C LEU A 3 -9.82 9.93 -7.92
N ARG A 4 -10.10 10.82 -6.96
CA ARG A 4 -9.35 12.09 -6.88
C ARG A 4 -7.92 11.77 -6.46
N GLU A 5 -6.98 12.13 -7.33
CA GLU A 5 -5.55 12.00 -7.05
C GLU A 5 -5.16 12.94 -5.88
N PRO A 6 -4.33 12.48 -4.92
CA PRO A 6 -3.91 13.30 -3.81
C PRO A 6 -2.94 14.40 -4.26
N VAL A 7 -2.93 15.52 -3.54
CA VAL A 7 -2.02 16.64 -3.81
C VAL A 7 -0.60 16.23 -3.42
N SER A 8 0.35 16.36 -4.35
CA SER A 8 1.77 16.03 -4.14
C SER A 8 2.57 17.28 -3.77
N GLU A 9 3.29 17.26 -2.66
CA GLU A 9 4.10 18.37 -2.18
C GLU A 9 5.51 17.90 -1.81
N LEU A 10 6.52 18.69 -2.15
CA LEU A 10 7.91 18.42 -1.82
C LEU A 10 8.27 19.01 -0.44
N ASP A 11 9.01 18.27 0.39
CA ASP A 11 9.66 18.85 1.57
C ASP A 11 11.13 19.17 1.24
N ALA A 12 11.38 20.40 0.79
CA ALA A 12 12.69 20.83 0.29
C ALA A 12 13.84 20.68 1.32
N ARG A 13 13.55 20.60 2.62
CA ARG A 13 14.57 20.43 3.67
C ARG A 13 15.32 19.10 3.59
N PHE A 14 14.69 18.10 2.97
CA PHE A 14 15.20 16.72 2.88
C PHE A 14 15.43 16.28 1.43
N CYS A 15 15.51 17.23 0.50
CA CYS A 15 15.62 16.94 -0.93
C CYS A 15 16.95 17.44 -1.50
N SER A 16 17.45 16.73 -2.51
CA SER A 16 18.50 17.22 -3.39
C SER A 16 18.06 18.52 -4.09
N GLU A 17 19.02 19.35 -4.46
CA GLU A 17 18.77 20.57 -5.22
C GLU A 17 18.05 20.27 -6.54
N GLY A 18 16.99 21.01 -6.85
CA GLY A 18 16.19 20.82 -8.07
C GLY A 18 15.19 19.65 -8.04
N ALA A 19 15.07 18.91 -6.92
CA ALA A 19 14.15 17.79 -6.81
C ALA A 19 12.69 18.20 -7.05
N LYS A 20 11.91 17.27 -7.65
CA LYS A 20 10.48 17.42 -7.90
C LYS A 20 9.67 16.44 -7.06
N PRO A 21 8.44 16.81 -6.63
CA PRO A 21 7.58 15.88 -5.91
C PRO A 21 7.18 14.72 -6.85
N THR A 22 7.24 13.50 -6.33
CA THR A 22 6.78 12.31 -7.06
C THR A 22 5.26 12.32 -7.12
N ARG A 23 4.64 12.05 -8.27
CA ARG A 23 3.18 11.99 -8.35
C ARG A 23 2.66 10.69 -7.74
N TRP A 24 1.45 10.71 -7.20
CA TRP A 24 0.84 9.49 -6.62
C TRP A 24 0.71 8.36 -7.63
N ALA A 25 0.35 8.66 -8.88
CA ALA A 25 0.30 7.67 -9.96
C ALA A 25 1.64 6.95 -10.18
N GLU A 26 2.76 7.66 -10.10
CA GLU A 26 4.12 7.11 -10.23
C GLU A 26 4.52 6.31 -8.99
N ALA A 27 4.11 6.76 -7.80
CA ALA A 27 4.43 6.08 -6.55
C ALA A 27 3.82 4.67 -6.48
N ARG A 28 2.64 4.46 -7.08
CA ARG A 28 1.94 3.16 -7.08
C ARG A 28 2.68 2.07 -7.88
N THR A 29 3.61 2.42 -8.75
CA THR A 29 4.23 1.50 -9.70
C THR A 29 5.74 1.32 -9.51
N THR A 30 6.36 2.05 -8.57
CA THR A 30 7.82 2.18 -8.45
C THR A 30 8.44 1.48 -7.24
N GLY A 31 7.68 0.63 -6.53
CA GLY A 31 8.17 -0.08 -5.35
C GLY A 31 9.26 -1.10 -5.69
N CYS A 32 10.48 -0.87 -5.21
CA CYS A 32 11.59 -1.83 -5.20
C CYS A 32 12.12 -1.92 -3.76
N ASN A 33 12.33 -3.13 -3.23
CA ASN A 33 12.85 -3.35 -1.87
C ASN A 33 14.37 -3.13 -1.74
N ALA A 34 15.01 -2.51 -2.74
CA ALA A 34 16.43 -2.21 -2.69
C ALA A 34 16.72 -1.07 -1.71
N LEU A 35 17.82 -1.21 -0.96
CA LEU A 35 18.20 -0.20 0.03
C LEU A 35 18.72 1.09 -0.61
N GLY A 36 19.40 1.00 -1.77
CA GLY A 36 20.09 2.13 -2.40
C GLY A 36 19.33 2.86 -3.51
N GLU A 37 18.17 2.35 -3.93
CA GLU A 37 17.43 2.87 -5.08
C GLU A 37 15.91 2.70 -4.92
N GLY A 38 15.15 3.35 -5.80
CA GLY A 38 13.69 3.21 -5.85
C GLY A 38 12.96 4.22 -4.97
N LEU A 39 11.69 3.91 -4.68
CA LEU A 39 10.81 4.76 -3.90
C LEU A 39 10.16 3.94 -2.77
N ASP A 40 10.42 4.36 -1.53
CA ASP A 40 9.67 3.85 -0.39
C ASP A 40 8.42 4.70 -0.17
N VAL A 41 7.28 4.07 0.06
CA VAL A 41 6.00 4.75 0.31
C VAL A 41 5.46 4.36 1.68
N VAL A 42 5.15 5.36 2.50
CA VAL A 42 4.45 5.21 3.77
C VAL A 42 3.03 5.76 3.61
N ILE A 43 2.01 4.99 4.00
CA ILE A 43 0.61 5.41 3.98
C ILE A 43 0.09 5.51 5.42
N ASP A 44 -0.54 6.63 5.73
CA ASP A 44 -1.14 6.95 7.03
C ASP A 44 -2.66 7.16 6.84
N GLY A 45 -3.45 6.53 7.70
CA GLY A 45 -4.90 6.45 7.56
C GLY A 45 -5.58 5.65 8.65
N GLU A 46 -6.91 5.82 8.76
CA GLU A 46 -7.72 5.01 9.65
C GLU A 46 -7.73 3.56 9.17
N THR A 47 -7.70 2.61 10.12
CA THR A 47 -7.68 1.18 9.80
C THR A 47 -8.88 0.47 10.41
N VAL A 48 -9.56 -0.34 9.62
CA VAL A 48 -10.71 -1.14 10.05
C VAL A 48 -10.50 -2.58 9.64
N GLN A 49 -10.76 -3.52 10.55
CA GLN A 49 -10.69 -4.93 10.23
C GLN A 49 -11.82 -5.31 9.26
N VAL A 50 -11.46 -5.90 8.12
CA VAL A 50 -12.41 -6.47 7.18
C VAL A 50 -12.81 -7.86 7.68
N ARG A 51 -14.07 -8.02 8.07
CA ARG A 51 -14.64 -9.31 8.53
C ARG A 51 -15.71 -9.88 7.61
N ASP A 52 -16.23 -9.08 6.68
CA ASP A 52 -17.22 -9.52 5.69
C ASP A 52 -16.63 -10.59 4.78
N GLU A 53 -17.16 -11.81 4.85
CA GLU A 53 -16.56 -12.94 4.15
C GLU A 53 -16.67 -12.83 2.62
N ALA A 54 -17.73 -12.19 2.10
CA ALA A 54 -17.87 -11.97 0.66
C ALA A 54 -16.76 -11.04 0.14
N ARG A 55 -16.45 -9.97 0.88
CA ARG A 55 -15.34 -9.07 0.60
C ARG A 55 -13.99 -9.77 0.76
N LEU A 56 -13.81 -10.56 1.81
CA LEU A 56 -12.59 -11.35 2.02
C LEU A 56 -12.34 -12.31 0.84
N ARG A 57 -13.35 -13.01 0.34
CA ARG A 57 -13.20 -13.90 -0.83
C ARG A 57 -12.73 -13.15 -2.08
N ARG A 58 -13.24 -11.92 -2.30
CA ARG A 58 -12.76 -11.08 -3.41
C ARG A 58 -11.30 -10.65 -3.24
N ILE A 59 -10.89 -10.30 -2.01
CA ILE A 59 -9.50 -9.92 -1.73
C ILE A 59 -8.56 -11.14 -1.88
N ALA A 60 -8.97 -12.32 -1.39
CA ALA A 60 -8.19 -13.55 -1.54
C ALA A 60 -7.98 -13.91 -3.02
N ALA A 61 -9.03 -13.81 -3.84
CA ALA A 61 -8.92 -14.01 -5.28
C ALA A 61 -7.97 -13.00 -5.95
N ALA A 62 -7.99 -11.73 -5.52
CA ALA A 62 -7.07 -10.71 -6.04
C ALA A 62 -5.61 -11.00 -5.65
N TYR A 63 -5.36 -11.52 -4.46
CA TYR A 63 -4.03 -11.93 -4.01
C TYR A 63 -3.50 -13.10 -4.83
N GLU A 64 -4.29 -14.16 -4.98
CA GLU A 64 -3.91 -15.33 -5.81
C GLU A 64 -3.69 -14.92 -7.27
N SER A 65 -4.54 -14.06 -7.84
CA SER A 65 -4.37 -13.56 -9.20
C SER A 65 -3.09 -12.74 -9.39
N LYS A 66 -2.63 -12.03 -8.36
CA LYS A 66 -1.45 -11.16 -8.44
C LYS A 66 -0.15 -11.90 -8.16
N TYR A 67 -0.16 -12.79 -7.18
CA TYR A 67 1.05 -13.40 -6.62
C TYR A 67 1.14 -14.92 -6.83
N GLY A 68 0.10 -15.54 -7.39
CA GLY A 68 0.06 -16.97 -7.66
C GLY A 68 -0.47 -17.82 -6.51
N ARG A 69 -0.39 -19.14 -6.68
CA ARG A 69 -1.03 -20.14 -5.81
C ARG A 69 -0.51 -20.14 -4.37
N ASP A 70 0.72 -19.71 -4.15
CA ASP A 70 1.30 -19.60 -2.79
C ASP A 70 0.60 -18.54 -1.94
N TRP A 71 -0.18 -17.65 -2.56
CA TRP A 71 -0.99 -16.62 -1.91
C TRP A 71 -2.50 -16.95 -1.93
N ARG A 72 -2.85 -18.22 -2.11
CA ARG A 72 -4.25 -18.69 -2.08
C ARG A 72 -4.74 -18.81 -0.64
N PHE A 73 -5.71 -17.96 -0.28
CA PHE A 73 -6.38 -18.02 1.01
C PHE A 73 -7.80 -18.56 0.90
N GLY A 74 -8.18 -19.44 1.83
CA GLY A 74 -9.58 -19.65 2.17
C GLY A 74 -10.09 -18.53 3.08
N VAL A 75 -11.39 -18.53 3.35
CA VAL A 75 -12.03 -17.58 4.26
C VAL A 75 -12.87 -18.34 5.29
N GLY A 76 -12.73 -17.97 6.56
CA GLY A 76 -13.57 -18.50 7.63
C GLY A 76 -13.45 -17.67 8.91
N GLY A 77 -14.57 -17.50 9.63
CA GLY A 77 -14.58 -16.76 10.90
C GLY A 77 -14.26 -15.27 10.75
N GLY A 78 -14.44 -14.71 9.55
CA GLY A 78 -14.08 -13.32 9.23
C GLY A 78 -12.58 -13.07 9.10
N ALA A 79 -11.79 -14.09 8.71
CA ALA A 79 -10.36 -13.97 8.47
C ALA A 79 -9.91 -14.86 7.29
N PHE A 80 -8.67 -14.67 6.83
CA PHE A 80 -8.02 -15.58 5.89
C PHE A 80 -7.50 -16.82 6.62
N VAL A 81 -7.67 -17.96 5.97
CA VAL A 81 -7.10 -19.25 6.38
C VAL A 81 -6.23 -19.79 5.26
N HIS A 82 -5.11 -20.42 5.62
CA HIS A 82 -4.18 -20.99 4.65
C HIS A 82 -3.85 -22.42 5.03
N GLU A 83 -3.94 -23.36 4.10
CA GLU A 83 -3.78 -24.80 4.36
C GLU A 83 -2.39 -25.15 4.92
N GLY A 84 -1.35 -24.44 4.46
CA GLY A 84 0.02 -24.61 4.95
C GLY A 84 0.33 -23.90 6.28
N ALA A 85 -0.63 -23.20 6.89
CA ALA A 85 -0.41 -22.52 8.17
C ALA A 85 -0.55 -23.49 9.36
N ARG A 86 0.01 -23.10 10.52
CA ARG A 86 -0.21 -23.83 11.78
C ARG A 86 -1.72 -23.99 12.04
N LYS A 87 -2.14 -25.12 12.58
CA LYS A 87 -3.56 -25.38 12.88
C LYS A 87 -4.16 -24.25 13.73
N GLY A 88 -5.27 -23.68 13.26
CA GLY A 88 -5.95 -22.55 13.92
C GLY A 88 -5.33 -21.18 13.65
N ALA A 89 -4.22 -21.09 12.89
CA ALA A 89 -3.67 -19.81 12.48
C ALA A 89 -4.58 -19.14 11.44
N VAL A 90 -4.77 -17.84 11.61
CA VAL A 90 -5.55 -16.99 10.70
C VAL A 90 -4.74 -15.75 10.35
N ALA A 91 -4.96 -15.21 9.15
CA ALA A 91 -4.46 -13.90 8.76
C ALA A 91 -5.62 -12.89 8.79
N LEU A 92 -5.47 -11.86 9.63
CA LEU A 92 -6.46 -10.78 9.71
C LEU A 92 -6.24 -9.80 8.56
N VAL A 93 -7.33 -9.34 7.94
CA VAL A 93 -7.28 -8.37 6.84
C VAL A 93 -7.79 -7.04 7.34
N TYR A 94 -7.01 -5.99 7.09
CA TYR A 94 -7.37 -4.62 7.43
C TYR A 94 -7.48 -3.78 6.16
N GLU A 95 -8.48 -2.91 6.14
CA GLU A 95 -8.58 -1.82 5.17
C GLU A 95 -8.01 -0.55 5.80
N VAL A 96 -7.17 0.15 5.05
CA VAL A 96 -6.68 1.48 5.41
C VAL A 96 -7.41 2.50 4.54
N THR A 97 -8.03 3.51 5.15
CA THR A 97 -8.55 4.69 4.46
C THR A 97 -7.46 5.77 4.48
N PRO A 98 -6.72 6.00 3.37
CA PRO A 98 -5.58 6.89 3.38
C PRO A 98 -6.00 8.34 3.61
N THR A 99 -5.32 9.03 4.52
CA THR A 99 -5.45 10.48 4.71
C THR A 99 -4.18 11.21 4.28
N LYS A 100 -3.03 10.53 4.41
CA LYS A 100 -1.72 11.06 4.07
C LYS A 100 -0.81 9.94 3.57
N ALA A 101 0.14 10.28 2.72
CA ALA A 101 1.26 9.39 2.41
C ALA A 101 2.56 10.18 2.29
N PHE A 102 3.68 9.48 2.44
CA PHE A 102 5.02 10.01 2.22
C PHE A 102 5.78 9.11 1.26
N GLY A 103 6.56 9.71 0.38
CA GLY A 103 7.42 9.03 -0.59
C GLY A 103 8.86 9.44 -0.39
N PHE A 104 9.77 8.48 -0.30
CA PHE A 104 11.20 8.70 -0.11
C PHE A 104 11.95 8.11 -1.30
N ARG A 105 12.35 8.96 -2.24
CA ARG A 105 13.16 8.54 -3.39
C ARG A 105 14.60 8.37 -2.95
N LYS A 106 15.20 7.26 -3.35
CA LYS A 106 16.58 6.87 -3.04
C LYS A 106 17.35 6.68 -4.35
N GLY A 107 18.67 6.92 -4.32
CA GLY A 107 19.56 6.74 -5.46
C GLY A 107 20.22 8.06 -5.89
N GLY A 108 20.21 8.35 -7.20
CA GLY A 108 20.89 9.53 -7.75
C GLY A 108 20.28 10.88 -7.32
N GLU A 109 18.95 10.95 -7.16
CA GLU A 109 18.25 12.12 -6.63
C GLU A 109 17.40 11.73 -5.42
N PHE A 110 17.73 12.28 -4.26
CA PHE A 110 16.96 12.06 -3.04
C PHE A 110 15.82 13.06 -2.96
N SER A 111 14.60 12.57 -2.73
CA SER A 111 13.46 13.46 -2.52
C SER A 111 12.45 12.90 -1.54
N GLN A 112 11.84 13.80 -0.76
CA GLN A 112 10.73 13.51 0.12
C GLN A 112 9.47 14.19 -0.41
N THR A 113 8.47 13.37 -0.75
CA THR A 113 7.16 13.84 -1.19
C THR A 113 6.12 13.54 -0.12
N ARG A 114 5.21 14.48 0.14
CA ARG A 114 4.00 14.29 0.93
C ARG A 114 2.80 14.32 0.01
N TRP A 115 1.90 13.35 0.17
CA TRP A 115 0.58 13.32 -0.44
C TRP A 115 -0.50 13.56 0.60
N ARG A 116 -1.50 14.38 0.28
CA ARG A 116 -2.73 14.53 1.07
C ARG A 116 -3.94 14.07 0.29
N PHE A 117 -4.68 13.13 0.87
CA PHE A 117 -5.91 12.59 0.31
C PHE A 117 -7.10 13.39 0.84
N GLN A 118 -8.02 13.78 -0.02
CA GLN A 118 -9.26 14.41 0.43
C GLN A 118 -10.20 13.32 0.99
N PRO A 119 -10.88 13.58 2.12
CA PRO A 119 -12.00 12.75 2.55
C PRO A 119 -13.01 12.62 1.40
N ARG A 120 -13.60 11.44 1.27
CA ARG A 120 -14.70 11.23 0.33
C ARG A 120 -15.95 11.97 0.75
#